data_AF-B0S474-F1
#
_entry.id   AF-B0S474-F1
#
_cell.length_a   1.000
_cell.length_b   1.000
_cell.length_c   1.000
_cell.angle_alpha   90.00
_cell.angle_beta   90.00
_cell.angle_gamma   90.00
#
_symmetry.space_group_name_H-M   'P 1'
#
loop_
_entity.id
_entity.type
_entity.pdbx_description
1 polymer ?
#
loop_
_entity_poly.entity_id
_entity_poly.type
_entity_poly.pdbx_seq_one_letter_code
_entity_poly.pdbx_strand_id
1 'polypeptide(L)' 'MEKYIKKKGILVGTFTEEQLKKKIDKLEVDKAMEKYGLKYTNTELVRKGGKIVGLKVYVCNWEDVDLNW' A
#
# COMPACT_ATOMS: atom_id res chain seq x y z
N MET A 1 2.30 8.95 15.09
CA MET A 1 2.82 9.36 13.77
C MET A 1 3.12 8.09 13.00
N GLU A 2 2.54 7.90 11.82
CA GLU A 2 2.81 6.71 11.00
C GLU A 2 4.27 6.71 10.55
N LYS A 3 4.99 5.61 10.77
CA LYS A 3 6.43 5.53 10.53
C LYS A 3 6.70 5.16 9.07
N TYR A 4 7.48 5.99 8.37
CA TYR A 4 8.00 5.64 7.06
C TYR A 4 8.98 4.47 7.17
N ILE A 5 8.78 3.42 6.38
CA ILE A 5 9.65 2.23 6.33
C ILE A 5 10.49 2.33 5.05
N LYS A 6 11.81 2.43 5.18
CA LYS A 6 12.74 2.49 4.03
C LYS A 6 12.50 1.30 3.08
N LYS A 7 12.54 1.54 1.76
CA LYS A 7 12.20 0.58 0.69
C LYS A 7 10.77 0.05 0.68
N LYS A 8 9.85 0.66 1.45
CA LYS A 8 8.43 0.31 1.44
C LYS A 8 7.53 1.54 1.37
N GLY A 9 7.73 2.49 2.28
CA GLY A 9 6.89 3.67 2.44
C GLY A 9 6.09 3.68 3.74
N ILE A 10 5.05 4.51 3.77
CA ILE A 10 4.07 4.58 4.84
C ILE A 10 2.94 3.60 4.52
N LEU A 11 2.63 2.70 5.46
CA LEU A 11 1.52 1.76 5.30
C LEU A 11 0.19 2.52 5.30
N VAL A 12 -0.54 2.44 4.20
CA VAL A 12 -1.91 2.98 4.07
C VAL A 12 -2.91 2.04 4.72
N GLY A 13 -2.77 0.74 4.43
CA GLY A 13 -3.69 -0.25 4.95
C GLY A 13 -3.44 -1.65 4.41
N THR A 14 -4.22 -2.59 4.93
CA THR A 14 -4.34 -3.95 4.38
C THR A 14 -5.76 -4.12 3.88
N PHE A 15 -5.90 -4.42 2.59
CA PHE A 15 -7.19 -4.48 1.91
C PHE A 15 -7.52 -5.90 1.51
N THR A 16 -8.73 -6.35 1.82
CA THR A 16 -9.26 -7.63 1.34
C THR A 16 -9.67 -7.53 -0.13
N GLU A 17 -9.86 -8.67 -0.79
CA GLU A 17 -10.31 -8.71 -2.19
C GLU A 17 -11.64 -7.97 -2.39
N GLU A 18 -12.56 -8.03 -1.43
CA GLU A 18 -13.83 -7.30 -1.49
C GLU A 18 -13.63 -5.79 -1.46
N GLN A 19 -12.72 -5.30 -0.62
CA GLN A 19 -12.39 -3.88 -0.52
C GLN A 19 -11.72 -3.36 -1.79
N LEU A 20 -10.85 -4.17 -2.40
CA LEU A 20 -10.24 -3.86 -3.70
C LEU A 20 -11.28 -3.79 -4.82
N LYS A 21 -12.26 -4.71 -4.86
CA LYS A 21 -13.39 -4.67 -5.82
C LYS A 21 -14.22 -3.39 -5.65
N LYS A 22 -14.37 -2.92 -4.41
CA LYS A 22 -15.04 -1.67 -4.05
C LYS A 22 -14.16 -0.42 -4.21
N LYS A 23 -12.90 -0.55 -4.65
CA LYS A 23 -11.91 0.53 -4.82
C LYS A 23 -11.64 1.35 -3.54
N ILE A 24 -11.82 0.73 -2.37
CA ILE A 24 -11.58 1.40 -1.07
C ILE A 24 -10.09 1.73 -0.90
N ASP A 25 -9.22 0.86 -1.42
CA ASP A 25 -7.78 1.09 -1.48
C ASP A 25 -7.42 2.40 -2.17
N LYS A 26 -8.05 2.71 -3.31
CA LYS A 26 -7.77 3.93 -4.06
C LYS A 26 -8.09 5.18 -3.26
N LEU A 27 -9.25 5.19 -2.61
CA LEU A 27 -9.66 6.33 -1.78
C LEU A 27 -8.68 6.58 -0.63
N GLU A 28 -8.24 5.52 0.04
CA GLU A 28 -7.31 5.65 1.16
C GLU A 28 -5.88 5.99 0.70
N VAL A 29 -5.46 5.49 -0.47
CA VAL A 29 -4.18 5.84 -1.10
C VAL A 29 -4.16 7.32 -1.48
N ASP A 30 -5.20 7.84 -2.13
CA ASP A 30 -5.26 9.24 -2.55
C ASP A 30 -5.18 10.18 -1.34
N LYS A 31 -5.93 9.89 -0.27
CA LYS A 31 -5.84 10.64 0.99
C LYS A 31 -4.44 10.57 1.60
N ALA A 32 -3.79 9.40 1.57
CA ALA A 32 -2.45 9.24 2.12
C ALA A 32 -1.40 9.97 1.28
N MET A 33 -1.52 9.96 -0.05
CA MET A 33 -0.66 10.70 -0.96
C MET A 33 -0.75 12.21 -0.70
N GLU A 34 -1.95 12.76 -0.57
CA GLU A 34 -2.17 14.17 -0.25
C GLU A 34 -1.62 14.52 1.14
N LYS A 35 -1.96 13.72 2.16
CA LYS A 35 -1.54 13.93 3.55
C LYS A 35 -0.01 13.90 3.71
N TYR A 36 0.68 13.03 2.98
CA TYR A 36 2.12 12.80 3.14
C TYR A 36 2.97 13.42 2.02
N GLY A 37 2.37 13.98 0.98
CA GLY A 37 3.08 14.54 -0.18
C GLY A 37 3.80 13.48 -1.03
N LEU A 38 3.37 12.22 -0.96
CA LEU A 38 3.98 11.08 -1.66
C LEU A 38 3.19 10.77 -2.93
N LYS A 39 3.85 10.18 -3.95
CA LYS A 39 3.26 10.01 -5.29
C LYS A 39 3.28 8.58 -5.84
N TYR A 40 3.97 7.67 -5.16
CA TYR A 40 4.15 6.31 -5.64
C TYR A 40 3.63 5.30 -4.61
N THR A 41 3.38 4.07 -5.06
CA THR A 41 2.92 2.99 -4.20
C THR A 41 3.80 1.76 -4.29
N ASN A 42 3.89 1.05 -3.17
CA ASN A 42 4.38 -0.32 -3.11
C ASN A 42 3.25 -1.22 -2.61
N THR A 43 3.30 -2.50 -2.96
CA THR A 43 2.29 -3.47 -2.52
C THR A 43 2.93 -4.76 -2.03
N GLU A 44 2.30 -5.39 -1.03
CA GLU A 44 2.72 -6.70 -0.51
C GLU A 44 1.52 -7.63 -0.36
N LEU A 45 1.62 -8.84 -0.88
CA LEU A 45 0.57 -9.85 -0.70
C LEU A 45 0.56 -10.37 0.74
N VAL A 46 -0.62 -10.37 1.35
CA VAL A 46 -0.84 -10.99 2.65
C VAL A 46 -1.33 -12.41 2.43
N ARG A 47 -0.61 -13.39 2.96
CA ARG A 47 -0.94 -14.82 2.84
C ARG A 47 -1.28 -15.42 4.21
N LYS A 48 -2.32 -16.26 4.25
CA LYS A 48 -2.70 -17.06 5.43
C LYS A 48 -2.98 -18.49 4.97
N GLY A 49 -2.23 -19.46 5.49
CA GLY A 49 -2.35 -20.86 5.07
C GLY A 49 -2.12 -21.07 3.57
N GLY A 50 -1.12 -20.36 3.00
CA GLY A 50 -0.79 -20.43 1.56
C GLY A 50 -1.69 -19.62 0.63
N LYS A 51 -2.90 -19.26 1.07
CA LYS A 51 -3.87 -18.47 0.29
C LYS A 51 -3.63 -16.97 0.48
N ILE A 52 -3.79 -16.20 -0.60
CA ILE A 52 -3.78 -14.73 -0.55
C ILE A 52 -5.09 -14.29 0.11
N VAL A 53 -4.99 -13.46 1.14
CA VAL A 53 -6.13 -12.95 1.92
C VAL A 53 -6.24 -11.42 1.88
N GLY A 54 -5.25 -10.74 1.30
CA GLY A 54 -5.29 -9.30 1.11
C GLY A 54 -4.02 -8.74 0.50
N LEU A 55 -4.02 -7.43 0.36
CA LEU A 55 -2.94 -6.63 -0.19
C LEU A 55 -2.62 -5.51 0.80
N LYS A 56 -1.37 -5.44 1.27
CA LYS A 56 -0.87 -4.23 1.92
C LYS A 56 -0.51 -3.23 0.85
N VAL A 57 -0.90 -1.99 1.05
CA VAL A 57 -0.52 -0.88 0.16
C VAL A 57 0.22 0.16 0.97
N TYR A 58 1.32 0.64 0.42
CA TYR A 58 2.16 1.68 0.98
C TYR A 58 2.20 2.85 0.02
N VAL A 59 2.29 4.08 0.53
CA VAL A 59 2.69 5.26 -0.25
C VAL A 59 4.15 5.57 0.01
N CYS A 60 4.91 5.89 -1.04
CA CYS A 60 6.37 6.01 -0.98
C CYS A 60 6.91 7.07 -1.95
N ASN A 61 8.20 7.37 -1.78
CA ASN A 61 9.00 8.11 -2.74
C ASN A 61 9.47 7.20 -3.87
N TRP A 62 9.79 7.80 -5.02
CA TRP A 62 10.31 7.11 -6.19
C TRP A 62 11.52 6.21 -5.89
N GLU A 63 12.45 6.69 -5.05
CA GLU A 63 13.68 5.98 -4.67
C GLU A 63 13.42 4.67 -3.90
N ASP A 64 12.24 4.52 -3.32
CA ASP A 64 11.84 3.35 -2.53
C ASP A 64 10.85 2.44 -3.28
N VAL A 65 10.51 2.74 -4.54
CA VAL A 65 9.61 1.90 -5.34
C VAL A 65 10.27 0.55 -5.62
N ASP A 66 9.56 -0.53 -5.31
CA ASP A 66 10.00 -1.89 -5.64
C ASP A 66 9.71 -2.17 -7.13
N LEU A 67 10.77 -2.15 -7.94
CA LEU A 67 10.71 -2.36 -9.39
C LEU A 67 10.92 -3.83 -9.79
N ASN A 68 10.93 -4.77 -8.85
CA ASN A 68 11.05 -6.19 -9.17
C ASN A 68 9.70 -6.74 -9.67
N TRP A 69 9.45 -6.61 -10.98
CA TRP A 69 8.28 -7.14 -11.69
C TRP A 69 8.60 -8.49 -12.34
#